data_AF-A0A7Y3JFR1-F1
#
_entry.id   AF-A0A7Y3JFR1-F1
#
_cell.length_a   1.000
_cell.length_b   1.000
_cell.length_c   1.000
_cell.angle_alpha   90.00
_cell.angle_beta   90.00
_cell.angle_gamma   90.00
#
_symmetry.space_group_name_H-M   'P 1'
#
loop_
_entity.id
_entity.type
_entity.pdbx_description
1 polymer ?
#
loop_
_entity_poly.entity_id
_entity_poly.type
_entity_poly.pdbx_seq_one_letter_code
_entity_poly.pdbx_strand_id
1 'polypeptide(L)' 'TFVVTNPPWGLRVSNDSDIRDLFAALGTKLRGSPGVHAAWLDGSETGAKATGINWKEAFRTNNSGLLVRALLADF' A
#
# COMPACT_ATOMS: atom_id res chain seq x y z
N THR A 1 -7.26 -14.21 -6.89
CA THR A 1 -7.97 -13.53 -5.78
C THR A 1 -7.58 -12.07 -5.73
N PHE A 2 -8.47 -11.16 -5.36
CA PHE A 2 -8.16 -9.73 -5.27
C PHE A 2 -8.04 -9.27 -3.81
N VAL A 3 -7.03 -8.45 -3.52
CA VAL A 3 -6.89 -7.70 -2.27
C VAL A 3 -6.81 -6.23 -2.61
N VAL A 4 -7.80 -5.44 -2.20
CA VAL A 4 -7.87 -4.00 -2.47
C VAL A 4 -7.90 -3.26 -1.14
N THR A 5 -6.98 -2.31 -0.94
CA THR A 5 -6.89 -1.58 0.34
C THR A 5 -6.60 -0.08 0.16
N ASN A 6 -7.17 0.71 1.07
CA ASN A 6 -6.81 2.10 1.33
C ASN A 6 -6.18 2.14 2.73
N PRO A 7 -4.88 1.84 2.85
CA PRO A 7 -4.18 1.78 4.12
C PRO A 7 -4.12 3.16 4.75
N PRO A 8 -3.88 3.26 6.06
CA PRO A 8 -3.75 4.55 6.70
C PRO A 8 -2.49 5.27 6.19
N TRP A 9 -2.59 6.57 5.94
CA TRP A 9 -1.47 7.41 5.54
C TRP A 9 -1.54 8.76 6.28
N GLY A 10 -0.36 9.35 6.56
CA GLY A 10 -0.24 10.65 7.22
C GLY A 10 0.33 10.64 8.66
N LEU A 11 0.72 11.82 9.13
CA LEU A 11 1.53 12.08 10.34
C LEU A 11 0.84 11.81 11.70
N ARG A 12 -0.44 11.45 11.72
CA ARG A 12 -1.23 11.33 12.98
C ARG A 12 -1.72 9.92 13.30
N VAL A 13 -1.23 8.91 12.60
CA VAL A 13 -1.80 7.56 12.68
C VAL A 13 -1.11 6.70 13.75
N SER A 14 0.21 6.82 13.97
CA SER A 14 0.94 6.17 15.07
C SER A 14 2.35 6.75 15.22
N ASN A 15 3.14 6.24 16.16
CA ASN A 15 4.61 6.37 16.09
C ASN A 15 5.09 5.70 14.79
N ASP A 16 6.03 6.31 14.07
CA ASP A 16 6.44 5.91 12.70
C ASP A 16 6.82 4.41 12.54
N SER A 17 7.23 3.74 13.63
CA SER A 17 7.61 2.33 13.63
C SER A 17 6.44 1.37 13.38
N ASP A 18 5.29 1.61 14.01
CA ASP A 18 4.23 0.61 14.11
C ASP A 18 3.52 0.42 12.76
N ILE A 19 3.31 1.53 12.04
CA ILE A 19 2.76 1.54 10.68
C ILE A 19 3.72 0.90 9.68
N ARG A 20 5.01 1.16 9.81
CA ARG A 20 6.02 0.56 8.92
C ARG A 20 6.03 -0.97 9.09
N ASP A 21 5.99 -1.45 10.33
CA ASP A 21 6.03 -2.87 10.62
C ASP A 21 4.73 -3.57 10.17
N LEU A 22 3.57 -2.89 10.29
CA LEU A 22 2.30 -3.34 9.69
C LEU A 22 2.42 -3.54 8.18
N PHE A 23 3.00 -2.57 7.47
CA PHE A 23 3.16 -2.63 6.02
C PHE A 23 4.16 -3.70 5.59
N ALA A 24 5.24 -3.88 6.36
CA ALA A 24 6.19 -4.97 6.14
C ALA A 24 5.54 -6.36 6.32
N ALA A 25 4.70 -6.51 7.35
CA ALA A 25 3.95 -7.74 7.60
C ALA A 25 2.97 -8.04 6.47
N LEU A 26 2.22 -7.04 5.99
CA LEU A 26 1.33 -7.20 4.84
C LEU A 26 2.11 -7.61 3.59
N GLY A 27 3.22 -6.94 3.30
CA GLY A 27 4.06 -7.26 2.15
C GLY A 27 4.58 -8.70 2.17
N THR A 28 4.93 -9.20 3.35
CA THR A 28 5.32 -10.60 3.56
C THR A 28 4.19 -11.57 3.24
N LYS A 29 2.95 -11.25 3.64
CA LYS A 29 1.79 -12.10 3.34
C LYS A 29 1.42 -12.10 1.87
N LEU A 30 1.42 -10.94 1.22
CA LEU A 30 1.08 -10.83 -0.20
C LEU A 30 2.09 -11.55 -1.09
N ARG A 31 3.40 -11.35 -0.87
CA ARG A 31 4.46 -12.07 -1.61
C ARG A 31 4.40 -13.59 -1.49
N GLY A 32 3.89 -14.10 -0.38
CA GLY A 32 3.72 -15.54 -0.15
C GLY A 32 2.39 -16.11 -0.67
N SER A 33 1.58 -15.33 -1.40
CA SER A 33 0.23 -15.71 -1.82
C SER A 33 0.09 -15.76 -3.36
N PRO A 34 0.45 -16.88 -4.01
CA PRO A 34 0.31 -17.02 -5.46
C PRO A 34 -1.13 -16.87 -5.97
N GLY A 35 -1.30 -16.22 -7.11
CA GLY A 35 -2.59 -15.91 -7.73
C GLY A 35 -3.33 -14.74 -7.07
N VAL A 36 -2.64 -13.93 -6.26
CA VAL A 36 -3.20 -12.72 -5.65
C VAL A 36 -2.84 -11.49 -6.49
N HIS A 37 -3.88 -10.72 -6.82
CA HIS A 37 -3.76 -9.40 -7.42
C HIS A 37 -4.06 -8.35 -6.34
N ALA A 38 -3.07 -7.53 -6.02
CA ALA A 38 -3.16 -6.53 -4.97
C ALA A 38 -3.33 -5.13 -5.57
N ALA A 39 -4.22 -4.34 -4.99
CA ALA A 39 -4.38 -2.92 -5.26
C ALA A 39 -4.26 -2.11 -3.96
N TRP A 40 -3.52 -1.02 -4.02
CA TRP A 40 -3.16 -0.19 -2.87
C TRP A 40 -3.38 1.28 -3.22
N LEU A 41 -4.17 1.99 -2.43
CA LEU A 41 -4.34 3.43 -2.56
C LEU A 41 -3.29 4.16 -1.71
N ASP A 42 -2.35 4.81 -2.36
CA ASP A 42 -1.19 5.42 -1.71
C ASP A 42 -1.35 6.94 -1.57
N GLY A 43 -1.44 7.40 -0.32
CA GLY A 43 -1.43 8.83 0.04
C GLY A 43 -0.07 9.35 0.51
N SER A 44 0.94 8.49 0.69
CA SER A 44 2.29 8.88 1.12
C SER A 44 3.34 7.90 0.61
N GLU A 45 4.44 8.39 0.02
CA GLU A 45 5.43 7.52 -0.66
C GLU A 45 6.12 6.48 0.23
N THR A 46 6.05 6.60 1.56
CA THR A 46 6.77 5.75 2.50
C THR A 46 6.08 4.41 2.75
N GLY A 47 4.74 4.36 2.70
CA GLY A 47 3.97 3.18 3.07
C GLY A 47 4.15 2.02 2.08
N ALA A 48 4.00 2.31 0.80
CA ALA A 48 4.20 1.33 -0.28
C ALA A 48 5.64 0.77 -0.31
N LYS A 49 6.64 1.58 0.05
CA LYS A 49 8.05 1.12 0.13
C LYS A 49 8.25 0.12 1.26
N ALA A 50 7.62 0.35 2.42
CA ALA A 50 7.73 -0.53 3.58
C ALA A 50 7.17 -1.94 3.32
N THR A 51 6.27 -2.10 2.33
CA THR A 51 5.79 -3.42 1.97
C THR A 51 6.87 -4.26 1.28
N GLY A 52 7.92 -3.67 0.68
CA GLY A 52 8.93 -4.39 -0.10
C GLY A 52 8.38 -5.02 -1.40
N ILE A 53 7.29 -4.48 -1.92
CA ILE A 53 6.66 -4.92 -3.18
C ILE A 53 7.07 -3.95 -4.30
N ASN A 54 7.30 -4.47 -5.50
CA ASN A 54 7.49 -3.66 -6.70
C ASN A 54 6.14 -3.21 -7.26
N TRP A 55 5.54 -2.20 -6.63
CA TRP A 55 4.25 -1.64 -7.03
C TRP A 55 4.34 -0.92 -8.38
N LYS A 56 3.35 -1.13 -9.24
CA LYS A 56 3.17 -0.37 -10.48
C LYS A 56 2.04 0.64 -10.31
N GLU A 57 2.31 1.91 -10.61
CA GLU A 57 1.26 2.93 -10.63
C GLU A 57 0.29 2.68 -11.79
N ALA A 58 -1.01 2.61 -11.49
CA ALA A 58 -2.06 2.45 -12.49
C ALA A 58 -2.68 3.79 -12.88
N PHE A 59 -3.02 4.62 -11.89
CA PHE A 59 -3.55 5.96 -12.10
C PHE A 59 -3.38 6.83 -10.86
N ARG A 60 -3.60 8.14 -11.04
CA ARG A 60 -3.71 9.12 -9.96
C ARG A 60 -5.15 9.58 -9.83
N THR A 61 -5.57 9.88 -8.60
CA THR A 61 -6.92 10.39 -8.34
C THR A 61 -6.91 11.33 -7.14
N ASN A 62 -8.05 11.96 -6.90
CA ASN A 62 -8.27 12.82 -5.74
C ASN A 62 -9.05 12.05 -4.67
N ASN A 63 -8.54 12.03 -3.44
CA ASN A 63 -9.22 11.54 -2.27
C ASN A 63 -9.44 12.71 -1.30
N SER A 64 -10.62 13.33 -1.35
CA SER A 64 -11.03 14.44 -0.49
C SER A 64 -10.04 15.61 -0.44
N GLY A 65 -9.55 16.03 -1.61
CA GLY A 65 -8.60 17.14 -1.77
C GLY A 65 -7.13 16.69 -1.85
N LEU A 66 -6.84 15.42 -1.56
CA LEU A 66 -5.49 14.89 -1.57
C LEU A 66 -5.22 14.11 -2.86
N LEU A 67 -4.11 14.43 -3.52
CA LEU A 67 -3.65 13.67 -4.67
C LEU A 67 -3.08 12.33 -4.19
N VAL A 68 -3.69 11.24 -4.64
CA VAL A 68 -3.30 9.87 -4.27
C VAL A 68 -3.02 9.03 -5.52
N ARG A 69 -2.27 7.94 -5.36
CA ARG A 69 -1.91 7.01 -6.43
C ARG A 69 -2.58 5.66 -6.20
N ALA A 70 -3.17 5.07 -7.23
CA ALA A 70 -3.55 3.68 -7.21
C ALA A 70 -2.38 2.82 -7.70
N LEU A 71 -1.93 1.90 -6.87
CA LEU A 71 -0.82 1.01 -7.10
C LEU A 71 -1.30 -0.43 -7.27
N LEU A 72 -0.68 -1.19 -8.18
CA LEU A 72 -1.01 -2.58 -8.46
C LEU A 72 0.22 -3.49 -8.32
N ALA A 73 0.00 -4.73 -7.89
CA ALA A 73 1.00 -5.78 -7.87
C ALA A 73 0.36 -7.16 -8.03
N ASP A 74 1.06 -8.07 -8.70
CA ASP A 74 0.64 -9.46 -8.91
C ASP A 74 1.63 -10.40 -8.23
N PHE A 75 1.11 -11.46 -7.61
CA PHE A 75 1.87 -12.49 -6.89
C PHE A 75 1.45 -13.89 -7.33
#